data_AF-A0A4Q3S7G2-F1
#
_entry.id   AF-A0A4Q3S7G2-F1
#
_cell.length_a   1.000
_cell.length_b   1.000
_cell.length_c   1.000
_cell.angle_alpha   90.00
_cell.angle_beta   90.00
_cell.angle_gamma   90.00
#
_symmetry.space_group_name_H-M   'P 1'
#
loop_
_entity.id
_entity.type
_entity.pdbx_description
1 polymer ?
#
loop_
_entity_poly.entity_id
_entity_poly.type
_entity_poly.pdbx_seq_one_letter_code
_entity_poly.pdbx_strand_id
1 'polypeptide(L)'
;MRIVIAAAAAIGALSLAACGSPAEKTAEKQADAVEAQGEATADSLEKQADATKDAGGAQAEAKGDALDAKADAVENAADKKADEIEQKAEH
;
A
#
# COMPACT_ATOMS: atom_id res chain seq x y z
N MET A 1 -2.06 5.12 -18.65
CA MET A 1 -1.14 3.99 -18.39
C MET A 1 0.10 4.52 -17.67
N ARG A 2 -0.05 4.79 -16.37
CA ARG A 2 1.09 5.05 -15.49
C ARG A 2 1.52 3.69 -14.96
N ILE A 3 2.82 3.45 -15.04
CA ILE A 3 3.46 2.18 -14.75
C ILE A 3 3.36 2.01 -13.23
N VAL A 4 2.39 1.22 -12.77
CA VAL A 4 2.27 0.82 -11.37
C VAL A 4 3.33 -0.25 -11.15
N ILE A 5 4.52 0.19 -10.73
CA ILE A 5 5.59 -0.72 -10.32
C ILE A 5 5.18 -1.23 -8.93
N ALA A 6 4.30 -2.21 -8.90
CA ALA A 6 4.12 -3.07 -7.75
C ALA A 6 5.42 -3.90 -7.60
N ALA A 7 6.39 -3.35 -6.87
CA ALA A 7 7.61 -4.03 -6.50
C ALA A 7 7.68 -4.20 -4.98
N ALA A 8 6.67 -4.87 -4.42
CA ALA A 8 6.81 -5.57 -3.15
C ALA A 8 7.62 -6.86 -3.41
N ALA A 9 8.93 -6.71 -3.59
CA ALA A 9 9.85 -7.82 -3.52
C ALA A 9 10.61 -7.71 -2.20
N ALA A 10 10.03 -8.31 -1.16
CA ALA A 10 10.69 -8.54 0.11
C ALA A 10 11.99 -9.31 -0.12
N ILE A 11 13.13 -8.61 -0.12
CA ILE A 11 14.46 -9.21 -0.14
C ILE A 11 14.84 -9.51 1.32
N GLY A 12 14.20 -10.53 1.88
CA GLY A 12 14.59 -11.16 3.14
C GLY A 12 15.52 -12.35 2.87
N ALA A 13 16.76 -12.07 2.47
CA ALA A 13 17.74 -13.13 2.18
C ALA A 13 19.11 -12.85 2.81
N LEU A 14 19.14 -12.73 4.14
CA LEU A 14 20.34 -12.90 4.97
C LEU A 14 19.86 -13.44 6.34
N SER A 15 20.04 -14.68 6.80
CA SER A 15 20.72 -15.86 6.28
C SER A 15 20.52 -16.99 7.32
N LEU A 16 19.99 -18.13 6.89
CA LEU A 16 20.31 -19.48 7.37
C LEU A 16 19.85 -19.98 8.77
N ALA A 17 18.95 -19.29 9.48
CA ALA A 17 18.21 -19.89 10.62
C ALA A 17 16.70 -19.94 10.30
N ALA A 18 16.29 -21.00 9.61
CA ALA A 18 14.91 -21.22 9.21
C ALA A 18 13.98 -21.46 10.42
N CYS A 19 13.31 -20.40 10.88
CA CYS A 19 11.88 -20.33 11.24
C CYS A 19 11.67 -19.00 11.95
N GLY A 20 11.09 -18.02 11.25
CA GLY A 20 10.62 -16.81 11.90
C GLY A 20 9.75 -17.18 13.11
N SER A 21 9.99 -16.51 14.22
CA SER A 21 9.30 -16.76 15.49
C SER A 21 7.78 -16.66 15.30
N PRO A 22 6.96 -17.29 16.17
CA PRO A 22 5.51 -17.10 16.14
C PRO A 22 5.11 -15.61 16.20
N ALA A 23 5.95 -14.76 16.81
CA ALA A 23 5.77 -13.32 16.85
C ALA A 23 5.99 -12.67 15.48
N GLU A 24 7.09 -12.97 14.78
CA GLU A 24 7.36 -12.49 13.42
C GLU A 24 6.26 -12.91 12.45
N LYS A 25 5.84 -14.18 12.47
CA LYS A 25 4.72 -14.67 11.64
C LYS A 25 3.39 -13.99 11.93
N THR A 26 3.18 -13.55 13.16
CA THR A 26 1.97 -12.81 13.55
C THR A 26 2.07 -11.37 13.06
N ALA A 27 3.26 -10.77 13.15
CA ALA A 27 3.52 -9.43 12.65
C ALA A 27 3.40 -9.36 11.11
N GLU A 28 4.00 -10.30 10.38
CA GLU A 28 3.85 -10.44 8.91
C GLU A 28 2.36 -10.47 8.53
N LYS A 29 1.55 -11.32 9.18
CA LYS A 29 0.10 -11.39 8.90
C LYS A 29 -0.66 -10.11 9.23
N GLN A 30 -0.21 -9.37 10.23
CA GLN A 30 -0.81 -8.09 10.60
C GLN A 30 -0.41 -7.00 9.61
N ALA A 31 0.84 -6.97 9.18
CA ALA A 31 1.36 -6.10 8.14
C ALA A 31 0.61 -6.33 6.81
N ASP A 32 0.55 -7.58 6.33
CA ASP A 32 -0.21 -8.00 5.15
C ASP A 32 -1.67 -7.49 5.19
N ALA A 33 -2.32 -7.61 6.36
CA ALA A 33 -3.71 -7.20 6.52
C ALA A 33 -3.87 -5.66 6.48
N VAL A 34 -2.88 -4.92 6.98
CA VAL A 34 -2.87 -3.46 6.93
C VAL A 34 -2.62 -2.97 5.49
N GLU A 35 -1.65 -3.55 4.79
CA GLU A 35 -1.39 -3.25 3.37
C GLU A 35 -2.63 -3.53 2.53
N ALA A 36 -3.20 -4.74 2.63
CA ALA A 36 -4.39 -5.11 1.87
C ALA A 36 -5.60 -4.18 2.14
N GLN A 37 -5.75 -3.67 3.37
CA GLN A 37 -6.79 -2.68 3.68
C GLN A 37 -6.47 -1.30 3.06
N GLY A 38 -5.21 -0.91 3.08
CA GLY A 38 -4.70 0.31 2.44
C GLY A 38 -4.95 0.28 0.94
N GLU A 39 -4.45 -0.76 0.27
CA GLU A 39 -4.64 -1.03 -1.16
C GLU A 39 -6.12 -1.00 -1.55
N ALA A 40 -6.99 -1.73 -0.84
CA ALA A 40 -8.42 -1.75 -1.16
C ALA A 40 -9.08 -0.35 -1.04
N THR A 41 -8.58 0.49 -0.13
CA THR A 41 -9.07 1.86 0.02
C THR A 41 -8.52 2.77 -1.07
N ALA A 42 -7.23 2.63 -1.40
CA ALA A 42 -6.57 3.35 -2.49
C ALA A 42 -7.22 3.03 -3.84
N ASP A 43 -7.40 1.75 -4.16
CA ASP A 43 -8.12 1.26 -5.35
C ASP A 43 -9.50 1.92 -5.51
N SER A 44 -10.23 2.09 -4.41
CA SER A 44 -11.55 2.73 -4.42
C SER A 44 -11.45 4.22 -4.75
N LEU A 45 -10.42 4.90 -4.26
CA LEU A 45 -10.15 6.31 -4.55
C LEU A 45 -9.69 6.49 -6.00
N GLU A 46 -8.83 5.62 -6.51
CA GLU A 46 -8.38 5.63 -7.91
C GLU A 46 -9.54 5.39 -8.87
N LYS A 47 -10.42 4.40 -8.59
CA LYS A 47 -11.63 4.19 -9.40
C LYS A 47 -12.54 5.41 -9.42
N GLN A 48 -12.65 6.12 -8.29
CA GLN A 48 -13.39 7.39 -8.24
C GLN A 48 -12.66 8.51 -8.99
N ALA A 49 -11.33 8.53 -8.97
CA ALA A 49 -10.52 9.47 -9.71
C ALA A 49 -10.71 9.28 -11.21
N ASP A 50 -10.56 8.04 -11.71
CA ASP A 50 -10.78 7.67 -13.10
C ASP A 50 -12.18 8.07 -13.57
N ALA A 51 -13.21 7.68 -12.83
CA ALA A 51 -14.60 8.05 -13.15
C ALA A 51 -14.82 9.58 -13.14
N THR A 52 -14.08 10.30 -12.29
CA THR A 52 -14.13 11.77 -12.25
C THR A 52 -13.44 12.36 -13.48
N LYS A 53 -12.26 11.87 -13.87
CA LYS A 53 -11.51 12.35 -15.04
C LYS A 53 -12.24 12.06 -16.34
N ASP A 54 -12.91 10.90 -16.43
CA ASP A 54 -13.73 10.51 -17.57
C ASP A 54 -14.89 11.49 -17.85
N ALA A 55 -15.36 12.23 -16.83
CA ALA A 55 -16.37 13.27 -17.01
C ALA A 55 -15.84 14.48 -17.83
N GLY A 56 -14.52 14.63 -17.94
CA GLY A 56 -13.85 15.61 -18.80
C GLY A 56 -13.83 17.04 -18.28
N GLY A 57 -12.89 17.83 -18.80
CA GLY A 57 -12.71 19.24 -18.47
C GLY A 57 -11.74 19.49 -17.30
N ALA A 58 -11.14 20.68 -17.28
CA ALA A 58 -10.03 21.00 -16.36
C ALA A 58 -10.37 20.84 -14.87
N GLN A 59 -11.61 21.12 -14.48
CA GLN A 59 -12.06 20.95 -13.10
C GLN A 59 -12.22 19.47 -12.71
N ALA A 60 -12.59 18.61 -13.66
CA ALA A 60 -12.71 17.18 -13.44
C ALA A 60 -11.33 16.54 -13.30
N GLU A 61 -10.40 16.92 -14.19
CA GLU A 61 -8.98 16.51 -14.11
C GLU A 61 -8.37 16.87 -12.75
N ALA A 62 -8.49 18.14 -12.32
CA ALA A 62 -7.93 18.59 -11.05
C ALA A 62 -8.54 17.86 -9.84
N LYS A 63 -9.81 17.47 -9.90
CA LYS A 63 -10.47 16.68 -8.85
C LYS A 63 -9.99 15.23 -8.86
N GLY A 64 -9.83 14.64 -10.04
CA GLY A 64 -9.27 13.31 -10.20
C GLY A 64 -7.84 13.23 -9.67
N ASP A 65 -6.99 14.18 -10.02
CA ASP A 65 -5.61 14.25 -9.49
C ASP A 65 -5.58 14.40 -7.96
N ALA A 66 -6.54 15.13 -7.38
CA ALA A 66 -6.67 15.23 -5.93
C ALA A 66 -7.20 13.94 -5.26
N LEU A 67 -7.87 13.06 -6.01
CA LEU A 67 -8.29 11.74 -5.55
C LEU A 67 -7.13 10.74 -5.64
N ASP A 68 -6.37 10.76 -6.73
CA ASP A 68 -5.12 9.97 -6.87
C ASP A 68 -4.14 10.30 -5.74
N ALA A 69 -3.90 11.60 -5.49
CA ALA A 69 -2.99 12.02 -4.40
C ALA A 69 -3.45 11.54 -3.01
N LYS A 70 -4.77 11.29 -2.83
CA LYS A 70 -5.29 10.69 -1.60
C LYS A 70 -5.09 9.18 -1.57
N ALA A 71 -5.22 8.50 -2.71
CA ALA A 71 -4.92 7.08 -2.84
C ALA A 71 -3.44 6.82 -2.49
N ASP A 72 -2.52 7.57 -3.10
CA ASP A 72 -1.08 7.53 -2.78
C ASP A 72 -0.83 7.73 -1.29
N ALA A 73 -1.49 8.70 -0.66
CA ALA A 73 -1.32 8.97 0.76
C ALA A 73 -1.83 7.82 1.65
N VAL A 74 -2.86 7.09 1.21
CA VAL A 74 -3.40 5.93 1.92
C VAL A 74 -2.44 4.74 1.80
N GLU A 75 -1.92 4.44 0.61
CA GLU A 75 -0.93 3.38 0.40
C GLU A 75 0.31 3.64 1.25
N ASN A 76 0.93 4.82 1.10
CA ASN A 76 2.13 5.17 1.88
C ASN A 76 1.91 5.09 3.40
N ALA A 77 0.70 5.39 3.88
CA ALA A 77 0.36 5.28 5.30
C ALA A 77 0.20 3.82 5.74
N ALA A 78 -0.35 2.95 4.88
CA ALA A 78 -0.48 1.53 5.13
C ALA A 78 0.90 0.84 5.12
N ASP A 79 1.74 1.12 4.12
CA ASP A 79 3.09 0.58 4.00
C ASP A 79 3.93 0.95 5.22
N LYS A 80 3.97 2.24 5.57
CA LYS A 80 4.68 2.70 6.78
C LYS A 80 4.17 2.01 8.03
N LYS A 81 2.88 1.69 8.09
CA LYS A 81 2.29 1.02 9.24
C LYS A 81 2.65 -0.46 9.29
N ALA A 82 2.69 -1.12 8.13
CA ALA A 82 3.16 -2.48 7.95
C ALA A 82 4.63 -2.63 8.35
N ASP A 83 5.49 -1.75 7.82
CA ASP A 83 6.92 -1.66 8.19
C ASP A 83 7.11 -1.51 9.71
N GLU A 84 6.32 -0.66 10.36
CA GLU A 84 6.37 -0.47 11.81
C GLU A 84 5.93 -1.71 12.60
N ILE A 85 5.09 -2.57 12.03
CA ILE A 85 4.64 -3.81 12.64
C ILE A 85 5.74 -4.86 12.51
N GLU A 86 6.34 -5.00 11.33
CA GLU A 86 7.43 -5.93 11.07
C GLU A 86 8.67 -5.60 11.91
N GLN A 87 9.12 -4.34 11.90
CA GLN A 87 10.29 -3.90 12.68
C GLN A 87 10.14 -4.14 14.19
N LYS A 88 8.91 -4.08 14.73
CA LYS A 88 8.66 -4.38 16.15
C LYS A 88 8.79 -5.85 16.50
N ALA A 89 8.67 -6.75 15.52
CA ALA A 89 8.82 -8.18 15.73
C ALA A 89 10.27 -8.67 15.52
N GLU A 90 11.10 -7.86 14.86
CA GLU A 90 12.54 -8.11 14.67
C GLU A 90 13.41 -7.70 15.89
N HIS A 91 12.83 -7.04 16.90
CA HIS A 91 13.52 -6.52 18.10
C HIS A 91 13.12 -7.26 19.39
#